data_AF-A0A537FEX5-F1
#
_entry.id   AF-A0A537FEX5-F1
#
_cell.length_a   1.000
_cell.length_b   1.000
_cell.length_c   1.000
_cell.angle_alpha   90.00
_cell.angle_beta   90.00
_cell.angle_gamma   90.00
#
_symmetry.space_group_name_H-M   'P 1'
#
loop_
_entity.id
_entity.type
_entity.pdbx_description
1 polymer ?
#
loop_
_entity_poly.entity_id
_entity_poly.type
_entity_poly.pdbx_seq_one_letter_code
_entity_poly.pdbx_strand_id
1 'polypeptide(L)'
;MPLKIIRPDHVEFMGEGFVLLTAPHAASSEADLHTGQIVEDAALVSRSCAVIGKISRNYADLNRLRAAQTEFRKSIDTLLADNGIRVVLDVRGKKDSGVDVGTGLGETASEESTSLVKEWLSRDFTVKVNEGNRGIEPGSLITTYAKKSNDSSFAIEALQIGFGHEERAYKRDRVIQAIAELVALANRKLGFARTEEPEQK
;
A
#
# COMPACT_ATOMS: atom_id res chain seq x y z
N MET A 1 0.56 9.00 17.33
CA MET A 1 0.08 9.39 15.97
C MET A 1 1.30 9.36 15.06
N PRO A 2 1.22 8.82 13.82
CA PRO A 2 2.41 8.72 12.96
C PRO A 2 3.08 10.08 12.71
N LEU A 3 4.42 10.10 12.65
CA LEU A 3 5.18 11.30 12.30
C LEU A 3 5.15 11.49 10.78
N LYS A 4 4.68 12.65 10.31
CA LYS A 4 4.67 13.02 8.89
C LYS A 4 5.97 13.73 8.51
N ILE A 5 6.73 13.17 7.58
CA ILE A 5 7.96 13.75 7.03
C ILE A 5 7.70 14.15 5.58
N ILE A 6 7.90 15.43 5.26
CA ILE A 6 7.68 15.96 3.91
C ILE A 6 9.02 16.04 3.18
N ARG A 7 9.12 15.30 2.07
CA ARG A 7 10.26 15.34 1.15
C ARG A 7 9.91 16.13 -0.12
N PRO A 8 10.91 16.48 -0.94
CA PRO A 8 10.66 17.11 -2.23
C PRO A 8 9.77 16.27 -3.15
N ASP A 9 10.07 14.97 -3.28
CA ASP A 9 9.42 14.06 -4.23
C ASP A 9 8.33 13.16 -3.62
N HIS A 10 8.20 13.13 -2.29
CA HIS A 10 7.21 12.31 -1.60
C HIS A 10 6.91 12.76 -0.16
N VAL A 11 5.99 12.08 0.50
CA VAL A 11 5.70 12.19 1.94
C VAL A 11 5.87 10.83 2.57
N GLU A 12 6.47 10.78 3.76
CA GLU A 12 6.58 9.59 4.59
C GLU A 12 5.72 9.75 5.84
N PHE A 13 5.10 8.65 6.27
CA PHE A 13 4.49 8.52 7.59
C PHE A 13 5.25 7.45 8.35
N MET A 14 5.87 7.84 9.47
CA MET A 14 6.53 6.93 10.40
C MET A 14 5.49 6.41 11.38
N GLY A 15 4.99 5.22 11.10
CA GLY A 15 4.01 4.52 11.92
C GLY A 15 4.59 3.28 12.60
N GLU A 16 3.70 2.41 13.04
CA GLU A 16 3.99 1.16 13.72
C GLU A 16 3.37 -0.03 12.97
N GLY A 17 3.78 -1.23 13.35
CA GLY A 17 3.32 -2.47 12.75
C GLY A 17 4.14 -2.89 11.54
N PHE A 18 3.66 -3.94 10.89
CA PHE A 18 4.36 -4.64 9.82
C PHE A 18 3.79 -4.33 8.44
N VAL A 19 2.93 -3.32 8.31
CA VAL A 19 2.28 -2.94 7.06
C VAL A 19 2.78 -1.58 6.59
N LEU A 20 3.11 -1.50 5.30
CA LEU A 20 3.47 -0.27 4.61
C LEU A 20 2.41 0.04 3.54
N LEU A 21 1.84 1.24 3.59
CA LEU A 21 0.95 1.74 2.55
C LEU A 21 1.73 2.57 1.52
N THR A 22 1.49 2.38 0.22
CA THR A 22 2.09 3.24 -0.81
C THR A 22 1.05 3.85 -1.73
N ALA A 23 1.32 5.06 -2.21
CA ALA A 23 0.58 5.70 -3.30
C ALA A 23 1.56 6.40 -4.24
N PRO A 24 2.23 5.68 -5.16
CA PRO A 24 3.28 6.24 -6.01
C PRO A 24 2.77 7.27 -7.00
N HIS A 25 1.48 7.25 -7.34
CA HIS A 25 0.89 8.09 -8.38
C HIS A 25 -0.13 9.10 -7.87
N ALA A 26 0.06 9.61 -6.65
CA ALA A 26 -0.87 10.54 -6.02
C ALA A 26 -0.83 11.98 -6.59
N ALA A 27 0.21 12.34 -7.36
CA ALA A 27 0.39 13.71 -7.84
C ALA A 27 0.23 13.85 -9.37
N SER A 28 -0.26 15.03 -9.80
CA SER A 28 -0.48 15.54 -11.17
C SER A 28 -1.88 15.37 -11.79
N SER A 29 -2.08 15.88 -13.02
CA SER A 29 -3.34 15.78 -13.76
C SER A 29 -3.69 14.34 -14.16
N GLU A 30 -2.68 13.49 -14.36
CA GLU A 30 -2.81 12.05 -14.58
C GLU A 30 -2.66 11.26 -13.28
N ALA A 31 -2.88 11.90 -12.14
CA ALA A 31 -2.84 11.24 -10.84
C ALA A 31 -3.91 10.17 -10.75
N ASP A 32 -3.60 9.19 -9.90
CA ASP A 32 -4.64 8.42 -9.26
C ASP A 32 -5.35 9.36 -8.26
N LEU A 33 -6.28 10.19 -8.75
CA LEU A 33 -7.03 11.17 -7.95
C LEU A 33 -7.46 10.62 -6.58
N HIS A 34 -7.23 11.40 -5.53
CA HIS A 34 -7.52 11.09 -4.13
C HIS A 34 -6.73 9.94 -3.48
N THR A 35 -5.93 9.15 -4.20
CA THR A 35 -5.21 8.03 -3.55
C THR A 35 -4.19 8.49 -2.51
N GLY A 36 -3.53 9.64 -2.75
CA GLY A 36 -2.65 10.25 -1.74
C GLY A 36 -3.39 10.58 -0.45
N GLN A 37 -4.54 11.26 -0.54
CA GLN A 37 -5.36 11.58 0.63
C GLN A 37 -5.89 10.33 1.33
N ILE A 38 -6.36 9.35 0.55
CA ILE A 38 -6.84 8.06 1.07
C ILE A 38 -5.74 7.34 1.85
N VAL A 39 -4.52 7.27 1.31
CA VAL A 39 -3.39 6.62 1.99
C VAL A 39 -2.95 7.40 3.22
N GLU A 40 -2.91 8.74 3.14
CA GLU A 40 -2.62 9.59 4.29
C GLU A 40 -3.61 9.34 5.43
N ASP A 41 -4.92 9.41 5.14
CA ASP A 41 -5.95 9.23 6.16
C ASP A 41 -5.96 7.80 6.70
N ALA A 42 -5.80 6.80 5.84
CA ALA A 42 -5.72 5.39 6.27
C ALA A 42 -4.49 5.15 7.16
N ALA A 43 -3.34 5.74 6.84
CA ALA A 43 -2.13 5.66 7.65
C ALA A 43 -2.32 6.30 9.02
N LEU A 44 -2.98 7.47 9.08
CA LEU A 44 -3.29 8.15 10.33
C LEU A 44 -4.24 7.34 11.22
N VAL A 45 -5.30 6.77 10.65
CA VAL A 45 -6.28 5.96 11.39
C VAL A 45 -5.66 4.64 11.89
N SER A 46 -4.93 3.94 11.02
CA SER A 46 -4.32 2.64 11.36
C SER A 46 -3.01 2.74 12.15
N ARG A 47 -2.41 3.94 12.17
CA ARG A 47 -1.04 4.22 12.63
C ARG A 47 0.04 3.49 11.81
N SER A 48 -0.25 3.12 10.56
CA SER A 48 0.68 2.40 9.67
C SER A 48 1.80 3.30 9.15
N CYS A 49 2.91 2.69 8.72
CA CYS A 49 3.86 3.37 7.86
C CYS A 49 3.25 3.65 6.48
N ALA A 50 3.62 4.76 5.84
CA ALA A 50 3.20 5.06 4.48
C ALA A 50 4.21 5.89 3.68
N VAL A 51 4.23 5.72 2.35
CA VAL A 51 5.00 6.55 1.41
C VAL A 51 4.13 7.00 0.24
N ILE A 52 3.98 8.32 0.05
CA ILE A 52 3.06 8.93 -0.92
C ILE A 52 3.85 9.78 -1.92
N GLY A 53 3.79 9.43 -3.20
CA GLY A 53 4.51 10.14 -4.26
C GLY A 53 3.94 11.54 -4.53
N LYS A 54 4.82 12.54 -4.65
CA LYS A 54 4.48 13.93 -5.01
C LYS A 54 4.90 14.32 -6.43
N ILE A 55 5.58 13.42 -7.14
CA ILE A 55 6.01 13.63 -8.53
C ILE A 55 4.97 13.06 -9.50
N SER A 56 4.73 13.78 -10.61
CA SER A 56 3.91 13.29 -11.72
C SER A 56 4.54 12.05 -12.35
N ARG A 57 3.71 11.02 -12.61
CA ARG A 57 4.14 9.85 -13.38
C ARG A 57 4.69 10.18 -14.78
N ASN A 58 4.32 11.34 -15.35
CA ASN A 58 4.83 11.82 -16.64
C ASN A 58 6.27 12.32 -16.56
N TYR A 59 6.69 12.81 -15.38
CA TYR A 59 8.07 13.20 -15.13
C TYR A 59 8.90 11.99 -14.71
N ALA A 60 8.44 11.28 -13.68
CA ALA A 60 9.04 10.02 -13.24
C ALA A 60 7.95 9.10 -12.71
N ASP A 61 7.76 7.96 -13.37
CA ASP A 61 6.87 6.92 -12.87
C ASP A 61 7.55 6.18 -11.70
N LEU A 62 7.17 6.56 -10.49
CA LEU A 62 7.68 5.99 -9.23
C LEU A 62 7.38 4.48 -9.08
N ASN A 63 6.50 3.91 -9.92
CA ASN A 63 6.15 2.49 -10.00
C ASN A 63 6.87 1.75 -11.17
N ARG A 64 7.99 2.29 -11.65
CA ARG A 64 8.80 1.69 -12.73
C ARG A 64 10.27 1.57 -12.32
N LEU A 65 10.97 0.66 -12.98
CA LEU A 65 12.39 0.37 -12.74
C LEU A 65 13.28 1.62 -12.82
N ARG A 66 12.95 2.57 -13.70
CA ARG A 66 13.71 3.84 -13.83
C ARG A 66 13.69 4.69 -12.56
N ALA A 67 12.72 4.50 -11.69
CA ALA A 67 12.62 5.20 -10.42
C ALA A 67 13.41 4.51 -9.28
N ALA A 68 14.12 3.40 -9.52
CA ALA A 68 14.80 2.64 -8.45
C ALA A 68 15.77 3.48 -7.60
N GLN A 69 16.32 4.57 -8.13
CA GLN A 69 17.28 5.43 -7.44
C GLN A 69 16.65 6.71 -6.84
N THR A 70 15.33 6.86 -6.89
CA THR A 70 14.65 8.04 -6.32
C THR A 70 14.61 7.99 -4.80
N GLU A 71 14.48 9.15 -4.16
CA GLU A 71 14.34 9.24 -2.71
C GLU A 71 13.04 8.57 -2.24
N PHE A 72 11.98 8.58 -3.05
CA PHE A 72 10.78 7.78 -2.82
C PHE A 72 11.10 6.29 -2.63
N ARG A 73 11.92 5.68 -3.50
CA ARG A 73 12.27 4.26 -3.41
C ARG A 73 13.18 3.97 -2.22
N LYS A 74 14.18 4.84 -1.99
CA LYS A 74 15.07 4.72 -0.83
C LYS A 74 14.31 4.79 0.50
N SER A 75 13.24 5.56 0.57
CA SER A 75 12.42 5.67 1.78
C SER A 75 11.61 4.40 2.03
N ILE A 76 11.11 3.76 0.97
CA ILE A 76 10.52 2.42 1.09
C ILE A 76 11.58 1.43 1.56
N ASP A 77 12.77 1.40 0.95
CA ASP A 77 13.86 0.50 1.33
C ASP A 77 14.23 0.65 2.82
N THR A 78 14.32 1.90 3.29
CA THR A 78 14.61 2.23 4.70
C THR A 78 13.52 1.70 5.63
N LEU A 79 12.25 1.96 5.31
CA LEU A 79 11.13 1.47 6.12
C LEU A 79 11.07 -0.06 6.14
N LEU A 80 11.34 -0.73 5.01
CA LEU A 80 11.39 -2.19 4.96
C LEU A 80 12.50 -2.76 5.85
N ALA A 81 13.68 -2.13 5.85
CA ALA A 81 14.82 -2.57 6.64
C ALA A 81 14.66 -2.29 8.14
N ASP A 82 14.20 -1.09 8.50
CA ASP A 82 14.27 -0.59 9.87
C ASP A 82 12.99 -0.87 10.68
N ASN A 83 11.83 -0.94 10.02
CA ASN A 83 10.53 -1.10 10.70
C ASN A 83 10.00 -2.54 10.68
N GLY A 84 10.76 -3.48 10.12
CA GLY A 84 10.37 -4.90 10.06
C GLY A 84 9.10 -5.15 9.25
N ILE A 85 8.84 -4.31 8.24
CA ILE A 85 7.66 -4.43 7.38
C ILE A 85 7.63 -5.81 6.72
N ARG A 86 6.46 -6.44 6.74
CA ARG A 86 6.20 -7.75 6.14
C ARG A 86 5.11 -7.71 5.07
N VAL A 87 4.34 -6.64 4.98
CA VAL A 87 3.28 -6.47 3.97
C VAL A 87 3.35 -5.06 3.38
N VAL A 88 3.40 -4.97 2.05
CA VAL A 88 3.26 -3.73 1.29
C VAL A 88 1.91 -3.72 0.59
N LEU A 89 1.12 -2.66 0.81
CA LEU A 89 -0.14 -2.42 0.13
C LEU A 89 0.01 -1.21 -0.79
N ASP A 90 0.14 -1.47 -2.10
CA ASP A 90 0.22 -0.43 -3.12
C ASP A 90 -1.16 0.03 -3.56
N VAL A 91 -1.59 1.20 -3.07
CA VAL A 91 -2.90 1.78 -3.34
C VAL A 91 -2.87 2.61 -4.61
N ARG A 92 -3.73 2.23 -5.56
CA ARG A 92 -3.77 2.77 -6.91
C ARG A 92 -5.17 3.19 -7.32
N GLY A 93 -5.21 4.03 -8.34
CA GLY A 93 -6.44 4.45 -8.99
C GLY A 93 -6.64 3.69 -10.29
N LYS A 94 -7.90 3.35 -10.59
CA LYS A 94 -8.31 2.90 -11.92
C LYS A 94 -9.52 3.70 -12.42
N LYS A 95 -9.78 3.59 -13.72
CA LYS A 95 -10.89 4.28 -14.40
C LYS A 95 -12.22 3.58 -14.10
N ASP A 96 -12.26 2.27 -14.28
CA ASP A 96 -13.47 1.46 -14.11
C ASP A 96 -13.85 1.33 -12.63
N SER A 97 -15.15 1.16 -12.35
CA SER A 97 -15.66 0.97 -10.98
C SER A 97 -15.22 -0.36 -10.37
N GLY A 98 -15.40 -0.49 -9.06
CA GLY A 98 -14.98 -1.64 -8.27
C GLY A 98 -13.50 -1.59 -7.88
N VAL A 99 -13.00 -2.72 -7.39
CA VAL A 99 -11.66 -2.85 -6.85
C VAL A 99 -10.92 -4.00 -7.54
N ASP A 100 -9.70 -3.72 -7.99
CA ASP A 100 -8.81 -4.74 -8.55
C ASP A 100 -7.68 -5.02 -7.56
N VAL A 101 -7.44 -6.29 -7.25
CA VAL A 101 -6.30 -6.75 -6.46
C VAL A 101 -5.29 -7.44 -7.38
N GLY A 102 -4.06 -6.94 -7.40
CA GLY A 102 -2.96 -7.48 -8.18
C GLY A 102 -1.89 -8.12 -7.28
N THR A 103 -1.51 -9.36 -7.58
CA THR A 103 -0.51 -10.12 -6.80
C THR A 103 0.57 -10.74 -7.67
N GLY A 104 0.76 -10.22 -8.88
CA GLY A 104 1.70 -10.79 -9.83
C GLY A 104 1.35 -12.25 -10.19
N LEU A 105 0.06 -12.60 -10.25
CA LEU A 105 -0.42 -13.98 -10.40
C LEU A 105 -0.01 -14.92 -9.24
N GLY A 106 0.10 -14.38 -8.02
CA GLY A 106 0.53 -15.13 -6.82
C GLY A 106 2.03 -15.09 -6.56
N GLU A 107 2.80 -14.41 -7.42
CA GLU A 107 4.26 -14.29 -7.23
C GLU A 107 4.66 -13.26 -6.19
N THR A 108 3.78 -12.30 -5.85
CA THR A 108 4.12 -11.21 -4.91
C THR A 108 3.43 -11.34 -3.56
N ALA A 109 2.42 -12.19 -3.42
CA ALA A 109 1.71 -12.43 -2.18
C ALA A 109 1.12 -13.84 -2.12
N SER A 110 0.94 -14.36 -0.90
CA SER A 110 0.39 -15.69 -0.68
C SER A 110 -1.11 -15.74 -1.01
N GLU A 111 -1.62 -16.94 -1.29
CA GLU A 111 -3.06 -17.15 -1.46
C GLU A 111 -3.83 -16.71 -0.21
N GLU A 112 -3.28 -16.97 0.97
CA GLU A 112 -3.90 -16.62 2.25
C GLU A 112 -4.07 -15.09 2.40
N SER A 113 -3.02 -14.31 2.14
CA SER A 113 -3.11 -12.85 2.18
C SER A 113 -3.98 -12.30 1.05
N THR A 114 -3.90 -12.90 -0.14
CA THR A 114 -4.76 -12.52 -1.28
C THR A 114 -6.23 -12.69 -0.93
N SER A 115 -6.60 -13.84 -0.35
CA SER A 115 -7.96 -14.14 0.11
C SER A 115 -8.40 -13.21 1.23
N LEU A 116 -7.53 -12.93 2.20
CA LEU A 116 -7.81 -11.95 3.27
C LEU A 116 -8.20 -10.58 2.68
N VAL A 117 -7.38 -10.04 1.77
CA VAL A 117 -7.65 -8.75 1.12
C VAL A 117 -8.94 -8.80 0.31
N LYS A 118 -9.13 -9.85 -0.49
CA LYS A 118 -10.32 -10.01 -1.32
C LYS A 118 -11.59 -10.06 -0.46
N GLU A 119 -11.65 -10.96 0.51
CA GLU A 119 -12.82 -11.16 1.38
C GLU A 119 -13.15 -9.91 2.18
N TRP A 120 -12.13 -9.21 2.69
CA TRP A 120 -12.34 -7.96 3.43
C TRP A 120 -12.97 -6.88 2.56
N LEU A 121 -12.37 -6.61 1.40
CA LEU A 121 -12.85 -5.56 0.50
C LEU A 121 -14.19 -5.92 -0.17
N SER A 122 -14.50 -7.22 -0.30
CA SER A 122 -15.76 -7.69 -0.91
C SER A 122 -17.01 -7.37 -0.07
N ARG A 123 -16.83 -6.93 1.18
CA ARG A 123 -17.93 -6.47 2.04
C ARG A 123 -18.59 -5.19 1.53
N ASP A 124 -17.83 -4.35 0.83
CA ASP A 124 -18.24 -3.01 0.42
C ASP A 124 -18.07 -2.74 -1.07
N PHE A 125 -17.29 -3.57 -1.75
CA PHE A 125 -16.88 -3.35 -3.13
C PHE A 125 -16.97 -4.62 -3.96
N THR A 126 -17.21 -4.47 -5.25
CA THR A 126 -17.00 -5.56 -6.21
C THR A 126 -15.51 -5.75 -6.42
N VAL A 127 -14.95 -6.87 -5.98
CA VAL A 127 -13.50 -7.15 -6.03
C VAL A 127 -13.16 -8.18 -7.11
N LYS A 128 -12.18 -7.86 -7.94
CA LYS A 128 -11.56 -8.78 -8.90
C LYS A 128 -10.10 -9.00 -8.55
N VAL A 129 -9.61 -10.22 -8.71
CA VAL A 129 -8.21 -10.56 -8.42
C VAL A 129 -7.51 -10.95 -9.72
N ASN A 130 -6.45 -10.25 -10.07
CA ASN A 130 -5.61 -10.51 -11.25
C ASN A 130 -6.33 -10.50 -12.62
N GLU A 131 -7.59 -10.06 -12.69
CA GLU A 131 -8.34 -9.94 -13.95
C GLU A 131 -8.04 -8.64 -14.72
N GLY A 132 -7.73 -7.56 -14.00
CA GLY A 132 -7.33 -6.26 -14.56
C GLY A 132 -5.84 -6.01 -14.39
N ASN A 133 -5.49 -5.03 -13.55
CA ASN A 133 -4.09 -4.75 -13.24
C ASN A 133 -3.47 -5.85 -12.35
N ARG A 134 -2.69 -6.74 -12.97
CA ARG A 134 -1.99 -7.86 -12.32
C ARG A 134 -0.75 -7.44 -11.52
N GLY A 135 -0.23 -6.24 -11.80
CA GLY A 135 0.99 -5.72 -11.17
C GLY A 135 2.28 -6.43 -11.60
N ILE A 136 2.26 -7.18 -12.71
CA ILE A 136 3.40 -7.94 -13.28
C ILE A 136 4.44 -7.07 -14.00
N GLU A 137 4.24 -5.75 -14.04
CA GLU A 137 5.08 -4.86 -14.83
C GLU A 137 6.49 -4.75 -14.21
N PRO A 138 7.57 -4.78 -15.02
CA PRO A 138 8.93 -4.65 -14.51
C PRO A 138 9.14 -3.38 -13.69
N GLY A 139 9.64 -3.55 -12.46
CA GLY A 139 9.87 -2.47 -11.52
C GLY A 139 8.61 -1.87 -10.90
N SER A 140 7.45 -2.54 -11.04
CA SER A 140 6.30 -2.28 -10.16
C SER A 140 6.72 -2.42 -8.70
N LEU A 141 6.12 -1.64 -7.79
CA LEU A 141 6.42 -1.72 -6.37
C LEU A 141 6.24 -3.15 -5.86
N ILE A 142 5.16 -3.82 -6.26
CA ILE A 142 4.88 -5.17 -5.76
C ILE A 142 5.89 -6.22 -6.26
N THR A 143 6.40 -6.10 -7.49
CA THR A 143 7.43 -7.01 -8.02
C THR A 143 8.82 -6.66 -7.53
N THR A 144 9.03 -5.42 -7.08
CA THR A 144 10.31 -4.97 -6.51
C THR A 144 10.45 -5.41 -5.04
N TYR A 145 9.37 -5.32 -4.27
CA TYR A 145 9.41 -5.44 -2.81
C TYR A 145 8.89 -6.74 -2.23
N ALA A 146 8.16 -7.54 -3.02
CA ALA A 146 7.90 -8.91 -2.61
C ALA A 146 9.21 -9.68 -2.48
N LYS A 147 9.39 -10.35 -1.34
CA LYS A 147 10.61 -11.09 -1.03
C LYS A 147 10.24 -12.46 -0.48
N LYS A 148 10.75 -13.51 -1.12
CA LYS A 148 10.64 -14.88 -0.62
C LYS A 148 11.85 -15.22 0.27
N SER A 149 11.58 -15.99 1.32
CA SER A 149 12.56 -16.65 2.18
C SER A 149 13.13 -17.89 1.47
N ASN A 150 14.16 -18.50 2.06
CA ASN A 150 14.80 -19.71 1.50
C ASN A 150 13.85 -20.91 1.40
N ASP A 151 12.81 -20.96 2.24
CA ASP A 151 11.76 -21.99 2.23
C ASP A 151 10.62 -21.68 1.25
N SER A 152 10.80 -20.67 0.38
CA SER A 152 9.79 -20.17 -0.57
C SER A 152 8.56 -19.51 0.06
N SER A 153 8.51 -19.38 1.40
CA SER A 153 7.52 -18.53 2.07
C SER A 153 7.81 -17.05 1.82
N PHE A 154 6.82 -16.17 1.97
CA PHE A 154 7.07 -14.73 1.83
C PHE A 154 7.66 -14.15 3.12
N ALA A 155 8.88 -13.59 3.00
CA ALA A 155 9.44 -12.69 4.01
C ALA A 155 8.71 -11.35 4.00
N ILE A 156 8.45 -10.83 2.79
CA ILE A 156 7.65 -9.63 2.52
C ILE A 156 6.64 -9.97 1.43
N GLU A 157 5.36 -9.78 1.72
CA GLU A 157 4.29 -9.84 0.74
C GLU A 157 3.98 -8.45 0.20
N ALA A 158 3.65 -8.34 -1.07
CA ALA A 158 3.26 -7.08 -1.69
C ALA A 158 2.03 -7.27 -2.59
N LEU A 159 1.00 -6.47 -2.34
CA LEU A 159 -0.26 -6.49 -3.06
C LEU A 159 -0.55 -5.10 -3.62
N GLN A 160 -1.09 -5.05 -4.84
CA GLN A 160 -1.61 -3.82 -5.42
C GLN A 160 -3.13 -3.81 -5.26
N ILE A 161 -3.70 -2.67 -4.85
CA ILE A 161 -5.14 -2.47 -4.68
C ILE A 161 -5.55 -1.25 -5.50
N GLY A 162 -6.21 -1.48 -6.64
CA GLY A 162 -6.71 -0.44 -7.53
C GLY A 162 -8.18 -0.11 -7.27
N PHE A 163 -8.46 1.07 -6.74
CA PHE A 163 -9.83 1.56 -6.53
C PHE A 163 -10.33 2.36 -7.74
N GLY A 164 -11.56 2.08 -8.17
CA GLY A 164 -12.24 2.84 -9.22
C GLY A 164 -12.47 4.30 -8.85
N HIS A 165 -12.83 5.11 -9.85
CA HIS A 165 -13.10 6.53 -9.61
C HIS A 165 -14.29 6.73 -8.65
N GLU A 166 -15.35 5.94 -8.80
CA GLU A 166 -16.52 6.03 -7.93
C GLU A 166 -16.19 5.76 -6.46
N GLU A 167 -15.39 4.72 -6.21
CA GLU A 167 -14.95 4.36 -4.87
C GLU A 167 -14.10 5.48 -4.24
N ARG A 168 -13.16 6.03 -5.00
CA ARG A 168 -12.24 7.08 -4.51
C ARG A 168 -12.92 8.44 -4.32
N ALA A 169 -13.88 8.78 -5.15
CA ALA A 169 -14.54 10.09 -5.12
C ALA A 169 -15.76 10.11 -4.19
N TYR A 170 -16.61 9.08 -4.24
CA TYR A 170 -17.92 9.09 -3.58
C TYR A 170 -18.02 8.14 -2.38
N LYS A 171 -17.15 7.13 -2.30
CA LYS A 171 -17.08 6.17 -1.17
C LYS A 171 -15.77 6.30 -0.39
N ARG A 172 -15.13 7.46 -0.45
CA ARG A 172 -13.78 7.70 0.05
C ARG A 172 -13.60 7.28 1.52
N ASP A 173 -14.52 7.68 2.39
CA ASP A 173 -14.45 7.37 3.82
C ASP A 173 -14.53 5.85 4.06
N ARG A 174 -15.31 5.15 3.23
CA ARG A 174 -15.38 3.68 3.28
C ARG A 174 -14.10 3.03 2.79
N VAL A 175 -13.47 3.58 1.75
CA VAL A 175 -12.15 3.12 1.28
C VAL A 175 -11.08 3.30 2.37
N ILE A 176 -11.04 4.47 3.01
CA ILE A 176 -10.10 4.77 4.11
C ILE A 176 -10.29 3.76 5.24
N GLN A 177 -11.54 3.56 5.68
CA GLN A 177 -11.86 2.63 6.76
C GLN A 177 -11.48 1.19 6.39
N ALA A 178 -11.81 0.75 5.17
CA ALA A 178 -11.50 -0.59 4.72
C ALA A 178 -9.98 -0.87 4.68
N ILE A 179 -9.17 0.09 4.22
CA ILE A 179 -7.69 -0.02 4.22
C ILE A 179 -7.17 -0.04 5.67
N ALA A 180 -7.66 0.85 6.54
CA ALA A 180 -7.20 0.92 7.92
C ALA A 180 -7.50 -0.36 8.70
N GLU A 181 -8.69 -0.94 8.49
CA GLU A 181 -9.07 -2.23 9.08
C GLU A 181 -8.27 -3.39 8.50
N LEU A 182 -7.95 -3.36 7.20
CA LEU A 182 -7.09 -4.35 6.56
C LEU A 182 -5.68 -4.33 7.16
N VAL A 183 -5.12 -3.13 7.40
CA VAL A 183 -3.85 -2.97 8.13
C VAL A 183 -3.94 -3.62 9.51
N ALA A 184 -5.02 -3.37 10.26
CA ALA A 184 -5.20 -3.92 11.60
C ALA A 184 -5.29 -5.47 11.59
N LEU A 185 -5.98 -6.04 10.59
CA LEU A 185 -6.08 -7.49 10.41
C LEU A 185 -4.75 -8.13 10.04
N ALA A 186 -4.03 -7.54 9.09
CA ALA A 186 -2.71 -8.01 8.68
C ALA A 186 -1.73 -7.98 9.86
N ASN A 187 -1.68 -6.86 10.59
CA ASN A 187 -0.86 -6.74 11.79
C ASN A 187 -1.18 -7.79 12.85
N ARG A 188 -2.48 -8.01 13.14
CA ARG A 188 -2.92 -9.04 14.11
C ARG A 188 -2.48 -10.43 13.68
N LYS A 189 -2.66 -10.77 12.41
CA LYS A 189 -2.23 -12.06 11.84
C LYS A 189 -0.72 -12.27 11.95
N LEU A 190 0.04 -11.20 11.79
CA LEU A 190 1.51 -11.21 11.91
C LEU A 190 2.00 -11.14 13.36
N GLY A 191 1.10 -11.16 14.35
CA GLY A 191 1.46 -11.15 15.77
C GLY A 191 1.96 -9.79 16.27
N PHE A 192 1.64 -8.70 15.56
CA PHE A 192 1.97 -7.36 16.05
C PHE A 192 1.13 -7.05 17.30
N ALA A 193 1.80 -6.92 18.43
CA ALA A 193 1.24 -6.34 19.64
C ALA A 193 1.67 -4.88 19.73
N ARG A 194 0.70 -3.99 19.93
CA ARG A 194 1.02 -2.58 20.20
C ARG A 194 1.83 -2.51 21.48
N THR A 195 2.91 -1.74 21.45
CA THR A 195 3.53 -1.26 22.66
C THR A 195 2.57 -0.22 23.22
N GLU A 196 1.89 -0.53 24.33
CA GLU A 196 1.13 0.50 25.04
C GLU A 196 2.14 1.55 25.52
N GLU A 197 2.00 2.80 25.07
CA GLU A 197 2.64 3.90 25.76
C GLU A 197 2.09 3.89 27.20
N PRO A 198 2.95 3.95 28.24
CA PRO A 198 2.44 4.06 29.60
C PRO A 198 1.59 5.33 29.67
N GLU A 199 0.32 5.18 30.04
CA GLU A 199 -0.54 6.30 30.39
C GLU A 199 0.23 7.19 31.38
N GLN A 200 0.61 8.39 30.95
CA GLN A 200 1.12 9.40 31.85
C GLN A 200 -0.05 9.79 32.77
N LYS A 201 -0.02 9.23 33.98
CA LYS A 201 -0.88 9.63 35.11
C LYS A 201 -0.53 11.04 35.59
#